data_AF-A0AAW9F7N7-F1
#
_entry.id   AF-A0AAW9F7N7-F1
#
_cell.length_a   1.000
_cell.length_b   1.000
_cell.length_c   1.000
_cell.angle_alpha   90.00
_cell.angle_beta   90.00
_cell.angle_gamma   90.00
#
_symmetry.space_group_name_H-M   'P 1'
#
loop_
_entity.id
_entity.type
_entity.pdbx_description
1 polymer ?
#
loop_
_entity_poly.entity_id
_entity_poly.type
_entity_poly.pdbx_seq_one_letter_code
_entity_poly.pdbx_strand_id
1 'polypeptide(L)' 'CLLLADAGYIDRAWFEQVNDAGGFYLVRGTQSLNPKIIQAWRGDGREVPKLAGLSLKEAGRRRCRAEVLDMVVKS' A
#
# COMPACT_ATOMS: atom_id res chain seq x y z
N CYS A 1 -5.80 13.37 12.12
CA CYS A 1 -7.05 13.20 11.35
C CYS A 1 -6.79 12.18 10.25
N LEU A 2 -7.70 11.23 10.00
CA LEU A 2 -7.58 10.25 8.91
C LEU A 2 -8.63 10.56 7.84
N LEU A 3 -8.18 10.86 6.63
CA LEU A 3 -9.03 11.20 5.50
C LEU A 3 -9.23 9.96 4.61
N LEU A 4 -10.46 9.72 4.17
CA LEU A 4 -10.79 8.67 3.22
C LEU A 4 -11.12 9.33 1.88
N ALA A 5 -10.34 9.03 0.85
CA ALA A 5 -10.50 9.60 -0.48
C ALA A 5 -10.86 8.52 -1.50
N ASP A 6 -11.82 8.84 -2.37
CA ASP A 6 -12.17 7.97 -3.49
C ASP A 6 -11.16 8.12 -4.63
N ALA A 7 -11.23 7.19 -5.58
CA ALA A 7 -10.27 7.06 -6.65
C ALA A 7 -10.23 8.27 -7.62
N GLY A 8 -11.31 9.05 -7.69
CA GLY A 8 -11.35 10.31 -8.44
C GLY A 8 -10.66 11.51 -7.77
N TYR A 9 -10.13 11.37 -6.55
CA TYR A 9 -9.58 12.45 -5.74
C TYR A 9 -8.04 12.43 -5.62
N ILE A 10 -7.34 11.79 -6.56
CA ILE A 10 -5.87 11.74 -6.57
C ILE A 10 -5.32 13.05 -7.17
N ASP A 11 -5.35 14.14 -6.40
CA ASP A 11 -4.60 15.36 -6.70
C ASP A 11 -3.35 15.42 -5.82
N ARG A 12 -2.18 15.54 -6.46
CA ARG A 12 -0.89 15.64 -5.78
C ARG A 12 -0.82 16.85 -4.86
N ALA A 13 -1.32 18.00 -5.30
CA ALA A 13 -1.24 19.24 -4.52
C ALA A 13 -2.06 19.14 -3.22
N TRP A 14 -3.16 18.38 -3.25
CA TRP A 14 -3.95 18.08 -2.06
C TRP A 14 -3.20 17.17 -1.08
N PHE A 15 -2.54 16.10 -1.57
CA PHE A 15 -1.75 15.22 -0.68
C PHE A 15 -0.58 15.94 -0.02
N GLU A 16 0.10 16.83 -0.75
CA GLU A 16 1.18 17.66 -0.18
C GLU A 16 0.65 18.53 0.96
N GLN A 17 -0.50 19.20 0.80
CA GLN A 17 -1.13 19.98 1.87
C GLN A 17 -1.54 19.13 3.07
N VAL A 18 -2.07 17.92 2.85
CA VAL A 18 -2.42 17.00 3.94
C VAL A 18 -1.17 16.59 4.72
N ASN A 19 -0.06 16.30 4.03
CA ASN A 19 1.22 15.98 4.66
C ASN A 19 1.80 17.17 5.45
N ASP A 20 1.79 18.37 4.88
CA ASP A 20 2.28 19.59 5.54
C ASP A 20 1.48 19.90 6.81
N ALA A 21 0.20 19.55 6.83
CA ALA A 21 -0.67 19.65 8.01
C ALA A 21 -0.53 18.48 9.00
N GLY A 22 0.35 17.51 8.75
CA GLY A 22 0.52 16.30 9.58
C GLY A 22 -0.67 15.33 9.55
N GLY A 23 -1.47 15.38 8.48
CA GLY A 23 -2.63 14.51 8.27
C GLY A 23 -2.26 13.15 7.67
N PHE A 24 -3.19 12.21 7.76
CA PHE A 24 -3.06 10.88 7.16
C PHE A 24 -4.23 10.63 6.20
N TYR A 25 -4.03 9.80 5.18
CA TYR A 25 -5.07 9.47 4.21
C TYR A 25 -5.03 8.01 3.75
N LEU A 26 -6.22 7.47 3.45
CA LEU A 26 -6.41 6.23 2.70
C LEU A 26 -7.15 6.56 1.41
N VAL A 27 -6.59 6.13 0.27
CA VAL A 27 -7.13 6.44 -1.05
C VAL A 27 -7.48 5.14 -1.76
N ARG A 28 -8.71 5.04 -2.27
CA ARG A 28 -9.08 3.94 -3.18
C ARG A 28 -8.37 4.16 -4.52
N GLY A 29 -7.55 3.23 -5.00
CA GLY A 29 -6.92 3.36 -6.33
C GLY A 29 -7.90 3.08 -7.49
N THR A 30 -7.85 3.86 -8.58
CA THR A 30 -8.62 3.64 -9.82
C THR A 30 -7.97 2.56 -10.70
N GLN A 31 -7.81 1.34 -10.18
CA GLN A 31 -7.21 0.20 -10.91
C GLN A 31 -5.78 0.45 -11.42
N SER A 32 -5.07 -0.62 -11.77
CA SER A 32 -3.68 -0.59 -12.29
C SER A 32 -2.56 -0.19 -11.32
N LEU A 33 -2.81 -0.01 -10.02
CA LEU A 33 -1.73 0.04 -9.05
C LEU A 33 -1.08 -1.35 -8.94
N ASN A 34 0.13 -1.46 -9.47
CA ASN A 34 0.96 -2.66 -9.35
C ASN A 34 2.37 -2.31 -8.83
N PRO A 35 2.47 -1.67 -7.65
CA PRO A 35 3.75 -1.24 -7.12
C PRO A 35 4.61 -2.44 -6.73
N LYS A 36 5.92 -2.21 -6.59
CA LYS A 36 6.88 -3.21 -6.15
C LYS A 36 6.94 -3.25 -4.63
N ILE A 37 6.82 -4.43 -4.04
CA ILE A 37 6.90 -4.63 -2.61
C ILE A 37 8.35 -4.50 -2.17
N ILE A 38 8.61 -3.66 -1.18
CA ILE A 38 9.92 -3.51 -0.53
C ILE A 38 9.98 -4.42 0.69
N GLN A 39 8.94 -4.38 1.52
CA GLN A 39 8.79 -5.21 2.72
C GLN A 39 7.33 -5.56 2.94
N ALA A 40 7.08 -6.68 3.64
CA ALA A 40 5.74 -7.17 3.92
C ALA A 40 5.69 -7.90 5.26
N TRP A 41 4.58 -7.76 6.00
CA TRP A 41 4.40 -8.37 7.31
C TRP A 41 3.04 -9.08 7.45
N ARG A 42 3.03 -10.11 8.28
CA ARG A 42 1.81 -10.79 8.73
C ARG A 42 1.17 -10.00 9.88
N GLY A 43 -0.08 -10.33 10.18
CA GLY A 43 -0.77 -9.75 11.35
C GLY A 43 -0.13 -10.04 12.71
N ASP A 44 0.74 -11.05 12.81
CA ASP A 44 1.53 -11.34 14.01
C ASP A 44 2.90 -10.63 14.03
N GLY A 45 3.12 -9.66 13.14
CA GLY A 45 4.35 -8.86 13.07
C GLY A 45 5.53 -9.58 12.43
N ARG A 46 5.39 -10.85 12.03
CA ARG A 46 6.46 -11.57 11.33
C ARG A 46 6.59 -11.10 9.89
N GLU A 47 7.81 -10.77 9.49
CA GLU A 47 8.12 -10.41 8.12
C GLU A 47 7.86 -11.57 7.15
N VAL A 48 7.54 -11.25 5.90
CA VAL A 48 7.33 -12.18 4.79
C VAL A 48 8.34 -11.88 3.67
N PRO A 49 9.62 -12.25 3.83
CA PRO A 49 10.70 -11.82 2.92
C PRO A 49 10.49 -12.26 1.47
N LYS A 50 9.80 -13.39 1.25
CA LYS A 50 9.49 -13.93 -0.08
C LYS A 50 8.60 -13.03 -0.96
N LEU A 51 7.97 -12.00 -0.38
CA LEU A 51 7.19 -11.03 -1.14
C LEU A 51 8.02 -9.81 -1.55
N ALA A 52 9.15 -9.55 -0.89
CA ALA A 52 10.04 -8.46 -1.27
C ALA A 52 10.52 -8.65 -2.72
N GLY A 53 10.49 -7.57 -3.49
CA GLY A 53 10.86 -7.55 -4.90
C GLY A 53 9.78 -8.01 -5.88
N LEU A 54 8.67 -8.60 -5.41
CA LEU A 54 7.52 -8.91 -6.25
C LEU A 54 6.65 -7.68 -6.46
N SER A 55 5.96 -7.61 -7.60
CA SER A 55 4.85 -6.67 -7.77
C SER A 55 3.61 -7.16 -7.02
N LEU A 56 2.71 -6.23 -6.68
CA LEU A 56 1.49 -6.55 -5.95
C LEU A 56 0.62 -7.62 -6.66
N LYS A 57 0.57 -7.60 -8.01
CA LYS A 57 -0.11 -8.62 -8.82
C LYS A 57 0.54 -9.99 -8.69
N GLU A 58 1.86 -10.07 -8.54
CA GLU A 58 2.58 -11.33 -8.37
C GLU A 58 2.46 -11.90 -6.95
N ALA A 59 2.26 -11.04 -5.95
CA ALA A 59 2.18 -11.38 -4.53
C ALA A 59 0.91 -12.14 -4.08
N GLY A 60 0.10 -12.63 -5.02
CA GLY A 60 -1.17 -13.30 -4.74
C GLY A 60 -1.07 -14.59 -3.91
N ARG A 61 -2.23 -15.13 -3.53
CA ARG A 61 -2.39 -16.30 -2.62
C ARG A 61 -1.57 -17.55 -2.99
N ARG A 62 -1.18 -17.72 -4.25
CA ARG A 62 -0.32 -18.84 -4.70
C ARG A 62 1.11 -18.73 -4.17
N ARG A 63 1.64 -17.52 -4.00
CA ARG A 63 3.00 -17.26 -3.48
C ARG A 63 3.01 -17.12 -1.95
N CYS A 64 1.95 -16.56 -1.38
CA CYS A 64 1.81 -16.44 0.06
C CYS A 64 0.40 -16.80 0.52
N ARG A 65 0.28 -17.92 1.26
CA ARG A 65 -0.96 -18.31 1.94
C ARG A 65 -1.14 -17.61 3.29
N ALA A 66 -0.10 -16.95 3.80
CA ALA A 66 -0.24 -16.17 5.01
C ALA A 66 -1.08 -14.93 4.70
N GLU A 67 -1.92 -14.55 5.66
CA GLU A 67 -2.58 -13.26 5.65
C GLU A 67 -1.51 -12.18 5.86
N VAL A 68 -1.12 -11.54 4.76
CA VAL A 68 -0.18 -10.41 4.77
C VAL A 68 -1.03 -9.16 4.93
N LEU A 69 -0.87 -8.50 6.07
CA LEU A 69 -1.72 -7.39 6.48
C LEU A 69 -1.08 -6.02 6.24
N ASP A 70 0.24 -5.97 6.04
CA ASP A 70 0.96 -4.72 5.78
C ASP A 70 2.06 -4.90 4.73
N MET A 71 2.25 -3.87 3.90
CA MET A 71 3.24 -3.84 2.82
C MET A 71 3.77 -2.41 2.62
N VAL A 72 5.09 -2.26 2.62
CA VAL A 72 5.74 -1.06 2.09
C VAL A 72 6.00 -1.28 0.61
N VAL A 73 5.53 -0.35 -0.22
CA VAL A 73 5.60 -0.47 -1.67
C VAL A 73 6.23 0.76 -2.32
N LYS A 74 6.87 0.56 -3.47
CA LYS A 74 7.46 1.61 -4.30
C LYS A 74 6.80 1.62 -5.68
N SER A 75 6.45 2.81 -6.18
CA SER A 75 6.00 3.04 -7.56
C SER A 75 7.09 2.75 -8.57
#